data_AF-A0A927IP17-F1
#
_entry.id   AF-A0A927IP17-F1
#
_cell.length_a   1.000
_cell.length_b   1.000
_cell.length_c   1.000
_cell.angle_alpha   90.00
_cell.angle_beta   90.00
_cell.angle_gamma   90.00
#
_symmetry.space_group_name_H-M   'P 1'
#
loop_
_entity.id
_entity.type
_entity.pdbx_description
1 polymer ?
#
loop_
_entity_poly.entity_id
_entity_poly.type
_entity_poly.pdbx_seq_one_letter_code
_entity_poly.pdbx_strand_id
1 'polypeptide(L)'
;MSRPPVGYTPLAEWELGSPEQLGGLRTHLNEHLAAQGFASDAVKADTPSKIVLIASELATNALRHGLPPTIVRLHRQGASFLLEVTDHDQAAAPLYAGERRIGEGGLGLHLARELSLDVGWYAGPASKTVWATFDAAGTPTQTPLGMHGPVGSAQRLEDGTIVLVGELDAGLTEQLLEMAQAVRPEDAPVAIDLGAVTFIDSTVVRFLSLVYRFSHAPVVLLGASERTRFLIDAMGVSDIVELRD
;
A
#
# COMPACT_ATOMS: atom_id res chain seq x y z
N MET A 1 5.80 -19.39 -5.69
CA MET A 1 7.17 -19.36 -5.16
C MET A 1 8.08 -18.86 -6.26
N SER A 2 8.76 -17.74 -6.06
CA SER A 2 9.64 -17.09 -7.04
C SER A 2 10.89 -16.58 -6.32
N ARG A 3 12.05 -16.63 -6.99
CA ARG A 3 13.31 -16.05 -6.49
C ARG A 3 13.45 -14.61 -6.96
N PRO A 4 14.14 -13.74 -6.21
CA PRO A 4 14.37 -12.37 -6.65
C PRO A 4 15.24 -12.33 -7.91
N PRO A 5 15.14 -11.26 -8.71
CA PRO A 5 16.07 -11.00 -9.81
C PRO A 5 17.54 -10.93 -9.33
N VAL A 6 18.46 -11.38 -10.17
CA VAL A 6 19.91 -11.40 -9.89
C VAL A 6 20.57 -10.07 -10.28
N GLY A 7 21.74 -9.78 -9.71
CA GLY A 7 22.55 -8.61 -10.07
C GLY A 7 22.44 -7.43 -9.10
N TYR A 8 21.74 -7.59 -7.98
CA TYR A 8 21.75 -6.65 -6.87
C TYR A 8 22.98 -6.84 -5.98
N THR A 9 23.59 -5.74 -5.55
CA THR A 9 24.72 -5.72 -4.61
C THR A 9 24.22 -5.43 -3.19
N PRO A 10 24.72 -6.15 -2.15
CA PRO A 10 24.33 -5.88 -0.76
C PRO A 10 24.64 -4.45 -0.34
N LEU A 11 23.68 -3.78 0.29
CA LEU A 11 23.87 -2.48 0.95
C LEU A 11 23.94 -2.62 2.46
N ALA A 12 23.02 -3.37 3.06
CA ALA A 12 22.92 -3.53 4.49
C ALA A 12 22.15 -4.80 4.88
N GLU A 13 22.43 -5.29 6.09
CA GLU A 13 21.77 -6.44 6.71
C GLU A 13 21.50 -6.13 8.19
N TRP A 14 20.34 -6.56 8.67
CA TRP A 14 19.93 -6.43 10.06
C TRP A 14 19.39 -7.77 10.55
N GLU A 15 19.78 -8.14 11.77
CA GLU A 15 19.25 -9.30 12.49
C GLU A 15 18.34 -8.81 13.62
N LEU A 16 17.08 -9.26 13.61
CA LEU A 16 16.08 -8.94 14.63
C LEU A 16 15.70 -10.21 15.38
N GLY A 17 15.87 -10.17 16.71
CA GLY A 17 15.39 -11.20 17.63
C GLY A 17 14.09 -10.81 18.34
N SER A 18 13.72 -9.52 18.36
CA SER A 18 12.52 -9.06 19.07
C SER A 18 11.85 -7.81 18.44
N PRO A 19 10.55 -7.59 18.69
CA PRO A 19 9.81 -6.44 18.14
C PRO A 19 10.34 -5.07 18.57
N GLU A 20 11.01 -4.95 19.72
CA GLU A 20 11.57 -3.68 20.21
C GLU A 20 12.65 -3.12 19.27
N GLN A 21 13.30 -4.00 18.49
CA GLN A 21 14.34 -3.65 17.53
C GLN A 21 13.79 -3.03 16.23
N LEU A 22 12.48 -3.08 15.99
CA LEU A 22 11.83 -2.50 14.80
C LEU A 22 11.99 -0.97 14.73
N GLY A 23 12.07 -0.29 15.87
CA GLY A 23 12.40 1.14 15.92
C GLY A 23 13.75 1.44 15.28
N GLY A 24 14.78 0.70 15.69
CA GLY A 24 16.14 0.84 15.17
C GLY A 24 16.25 0.46 13.70
N LEU A 25 15.53 -0.59 13.26
CA LEU A 25 15.46 -0.98 11.85
C LEU A 25 14.96 0.18 10.97
N ARG A 26 13.86 0.83 11.36
CA ARG A 26 13.31 1.97 10.61
C ARG A 26 14.29 3.13 10.50
N THR A 27 14.97 3.46 11.59
CA THR A 27 15.98 4.53 11.60
C THR A 27 17.14 4.20 10.66
N HIS A 28 17.75 3.02 10.81
CA HIS A 28 18.89 2.63 9.97
C HIS A 28 18.53 2.49 8.49
N LEU A 29 17.32 2.00 8.15
CA LEU A 29 16.86 1.96 6.76
C LEU A 29 16.80 3.36 6.17
N ASN A 30 16.18 4.32 6.87
CA ASN A 30 16.12 5.71 6.41
C ASN A 30 17.51 6.31 6.20
N GLU A 31 18.45 6.06 7.12
CA GLU A 31 19.84 6.54 7.00
C GLU A 31 20.54 5.96 5.77
N HIS A 32 20.42 4.64 5.53
CA HIS A 32 21.04 4.00 4.37
C HIS A 32 20.43 4.51 3.07
N LEU A 33 19.11 4.67 3.01
CA LEU A 33 18.39 5.17 1.84
C LEU A 33 18.75 6.64 1.54
N ALA A 34 18.83 7.48 2.57
CA ALA A 34 19.28 8.86 2.44
C ALA A 34 20.73 8.96 1.95
N ALA A 35 21.62 8.10 2.45
CA ALA A 35 23.02 8.03 1.99
C ALA A 35 23.16 7.62 0.51
N GLN A 36 22.14 7.01 -0.08
CA GLN A 36 22.11 6.69 -1.52
C GLN A 36 21.63 7.85 -2.41
N GLY A 37 21.30 9.01 -1.82
CA GLY A 37 20.84 10.21 -2.54
C GLY A 37 19.32 10.35 -2.65
N PHE A 38 18.55 9.54 -1.92
CA PHE A 38 17.09 9.64 -1.85
C PHE A 38 16.72 10.49 -0.63
N ALA A 39 16.68 11.81 -0.85
CA ALA A 39 16.15 12.73 0.15
C ALA A 39 14.62 12.76 0.05
N SER A 40 13.97 12.68 1.21
CA SER A 40 12.52 12.80 1.37
C SER A 40 12.05 14.21 0.95
N ASP A 41 11.86 14.44 -0.35
CA ASP A 41 11.15 15.62 -0.83
C ASP A 41 9.63 15.35 -0.82
N ALA A 42 8.96 16.11 0.03
CA ALA A 42 7.72 15.78 0.73
C ALA A 42 6.42 15.96 -0.09
N VAL A 43 6.33 15.46 -1.33
CA VAL A 43 5.08 15.60 -2.14
C VAL A 43 4.61 14.31 -2.82
N LYS A 44 5.37 13.21 -2.75
CA LYS A 44 4.91 11.86 -3.13
C LYS A 44 5.41 10.88 -2.09
N ALA A 45 4.73 9.75 -1.87
CA ALA A 45 5.26 8.67 -1.05
C ALA A 45 6.59 8.19 -1.66
N ASP A 46 7.68 8.79 -1.19
CA ASP A 46 9.04 8.60 -1.67
C ASP A 46 9.39 7.11 -1.51
N THR A 47 10.09 6.54 -2.49
CA THR A 47 10.50 5.12 -2.48
C THR A 47 11.08 4.67 -1.13
N PRO A 48 11.92 5.47 -0.44
CA PRO A 48 12.40 5.16 0.90
C PRO A 48 11.30 4.93 1.94
N SER A 49 10.25 5.76 1.94
CA SER A 49 9.12 5.60 2.87
C SER A 49 8.38 4.27 2.63
N LYS A 50 8.20 3.89 1.35
CA LYS A 50 7.60 2.60 0.98
C LYS A 50 8.45 1.42 1.42
N ILE A 51 9.77 1.49 1.20
CA ILE A 51 10.72 0.45 1.63
C ILE A 51 10.67 0.28 3.15
N VAL A 52 10.71 1.38 3.91
CA VAL A 52 10.67 1.35 5.39
C VAL A 52 9.37 0.76 5.92
N LEU A 53 8.23 1.13 5.31
CA LEU A 53 6.92 0.58 5.68
C LEU A 53 6.87 -0.93 5.45
N ILE A 54 7.18 -1.38 4.22
CA ILE A 54 7.12 -2.80 3.86
C ILE A 54 8.12 -3.60 4.69
N ALA A 55 9.33 -3.11 4.91
CA ALA A 55 10.31 -3.77 5.77
C ALA A 55 9.78 -3.94 7.20
N SER A 56 9.12 -2.92 7.76
CA SER A 56 8.55 -2.98 9.12
C SER A 56 7.42 -3.98 9.22
N GLU A 57 6.53 -4.02 8.24
CA GLU A 57 5.39 -4.94 8.22
C GLU A 57 5.84 -6.39 8.00
N LEU A 58 6.75 -6.63 7.06
CA LEU A 58 7.30 -7.96 6.81
C LEU A 58 8.12 -8.46 8.01
N ALA A 59 8.95 -7.61 8.63
CA ALA A 59 9.71 -7.97 9.82
C ALA A 59 8.78 -8.21 11.03
N THR A 60 7.71 -7.44 11.19
CA THR A 60 6.71 -7.67 12.23
C THR A 60 6.03 -9.02 12.03
N ASN A 61 5.66 -9.36 10.80
CA ASN A 61 5.06 -10.65 10.47
C ASN A 61 6.03 -11.81 10.76
N ALA A 62 7.30 -11.66 10.37
CA ALA A 62 8.36 -12.63 10.63
C ALA A 62 8.65 -12.81 12.13
N LEU A 63 8.67 -11.74 12.92
CA LEU A 63 8.89 -11.81 14.37
C LEU A 63 7.68 -12.39 15.13
N ARG A 64 6.46 -12.18 14.63
CA ARG A 64 5.23 -12.69 15.26
C ARG A 64 4.94 -14.14 14.93
N HIS A 65 5.21 -14.54 13.69
CA HIS A 65 4.75 -15.83 13.15
C HIS A 65 5.89 -16.74 12.68
N GLY A 66 7.08 -16.19 12.43
CA GLY A 66 8.26 -16.95 12.04
C GLY A 66 9.11 -17.37 13.23
N LEU A 67 10.21 -18.08 12.94
CA LEU A 67 11.22 -18.42 13.94
C LEU A 67 12.37 -17.41 13.89
N PRO A 68 12.77 -16.84 15.04
CA PRO A 68 13.92 -15.94 15.08
C PRO A 68 15.24 -16.69 14.81
N PRO A 69 16.29 -15.98 14.35
CA PRO A 69 16.28 -14.55 14.05
C PRO A 69 15.57 -14.21 12.73
N THR A 70 14.93 -13.04 12.68
CA THR A 70 14.45 -12.43 11.43
C THR A 70 15.60 -11.65 10.80
N ILE A 71 15.96 -11.98 9.57
CA ILE A 71 17.05 -11.31 8.84
C ILE A 71 16.45 -10.40 7.77
N VAL A 72 16.71 -9.11 7.85
CA VAL A 72 16.31 -8.11 6.84
C VAL A 72 17.54 -7.70 6.04
N ARG A 73 17.46 -7.74 4.72
CA ARG A 73 18.54 -7.31 3.81
C ARG A 73 18.05 -6.27 2.84
N LEU A 74 18.87 -5.26 2.59
CA LEU A 74 18.66 -4.28 1.54
C LEU A 74 19.80 -4.41 0.52
N HIS A 75 19.44 -4.51 -0.75
CA HIS A 75 20.37 -4.57 -1.86
C HIS A 75 20.04 -3.49 -2.89
N ARG A 76 20.99 -3.20 -3.79
CA ARG A 76 20.86 -2.18 -4.82
C ARG A 76 21.38 -2.66 -6.17
N GLN A 77 20.73 -2.25 -7.24
CA GLN A 77 21.21 -2.38 -8.61
C GLN A 77 20.93 -1.07 -9.35
N GLY A 78 21.97 -0.25 -9.60
CA GLY A 78 21.78 1.05 -10.26
C GLY A 78 20.80 1.95 -9.50
N ALA A 79 19.64 2.21 -10.11
CA ALA A 79 18.54 2.94 -9.49
C ALA A 79 17.44 1.99 -8.99
N SER A 80 17.71 0.76 -8.56
CA SER A 80 16.68 -0.11 -8.00
C SER A 80 17.12 -0.71 -6.68
N PHE A 81 16.16 -0.95 -5.79
CA PHE A 81 16.35 -1.60 -4.50
C PHE A 81 15.68 -2.97 -4.49
N LEU A 82 16.27 -3.89 -3.73
CA LEU A 82 15.71 -5.19 -3.39
C LEU A 82 15.73 -5.33 -1.88
N LEU A 83 14.55 -5.45 -1.28
CA LEU A 83 14.36 -5.76 0.12
C LEU A 83 14.11 -7.26 0.25
N GLU A 84 14.80 -7.92 1.16
CA GLU A 84 14.53 -9.30 1.56
C GLU A 84 14.28 -9.37 3.06
N VAL A 85 13.28 -10.15 3.47
CA VAL A 85 13.01 -10.48 4.87
C VAL A 85 12.93 -12.00 4.98
N THR A 86 13.83 -12.56 5.79
CA THR A 86 13.98 -13.99 5.99
C THR A 86 13.61 -14.35 7.42
N ASP A 87 12.79 -15.39 7.59
CA ASP A 87 12.55 -16.07 8.87
C ASP A 87 12.91 -17.55 8.76
N HIS A 88 13.07 -18.21 9.90
CA HIS A 88 13.47 -19.63 9.95
C HIS A 88 12.30 -20.61 10.07
N ASP A 89 11.06 -20.15 9.86
CA ASP A 89 9.90 -21.05 9.82
C ASP A 89 9.77 -21.74 8.45
N GLN A 90 9.98 -23.06 8.46
CA GLN A 90 9.94 -23.93 7.27
C GLN A 90 8.52 -24.32 6.83
N ALA A 91 7.50 -24.17 7.70
CA ALA A 91 6.24 -24.91 7.56
C ALA A 91 5.05 -24.11 7.01
N ALA A 92 5.12 -22.78 6.97
CA ALA A 92 4.01 -21.94 6.54
C ALA A 92 4.32 -21.22 5.22
N ALA A 93 3.50 -21.46 4.18
CA ALA A 93 3.37 -20.48 3.11
C ALA A 93 3.04 -19.11 3.75
N PRO A 94 3.56 -17.98 3.23
CA PRO A 94 3.17 -16.68 3.73
C PRO A 94 1.64 -16.61 3.70
N LEU A 95 1.02 -16.42 4.86
CA LEU A 95 -0.42 -16.29 4.95
C LEU A 95 -0.79 -15.01 4.21
N TYR A 96 -1.35 -15.18 3.00
CA TYR A 96 -2.05 -14.11 2.32
C TYR A 96 -3.25 -13.75 3.19
N ALA A 97 -3.43 -12.47 3.50
CA ALA A 97 -4.68 -12.00 4.06
C ALA A 97 -5.79 -12.25 3.03
N GLY A 98 -6.54 -13.34 3.18
CA GLY A 98 -7.93 -13.37 2.74
C GLY A 98 -8.83 -12.92 3.90
N GLU A 99 -9.98 -12.32 3.58
CA GLU A 99 -11.19 -12.08 4.39
C GLU A 99 -11.04 -11.92 5.94
N ARG A 100 -9.97 -11.31 6.45
CA ARG A 100 -9.79 -11.14 7.91
C ARG A 100 -9.35 -9.74 8.29
N ARG A 101 -9.92 -9.30 9.42
CA ARG A 101 -9.86 -7.95 10.00
C ARG A 101 -8.42 -7.51 10.27
N ILE A 102 -8.20 -6.20 10.13
CA ILE A 102 -6.97 -5.48 10.46
C ILE A 102 -6.53 -5.84 11.90
N GLY A 103 -5.33 -6.43 12.06
CA GLY A 103 -4.70 -6.67 13.36
C GLY A 103 -4.13 -8.08 13.60
N GLU A 104 -4.44 -9.08 12.77
CA GLU A 104 -4.02 -10.49 12.99
C GLU A 104 -2.94 -11.05 12.03
N GLY A 105 -2.30 -10.19 11.23
CA GLY A 105 -1.23 -10.57 10.29
C GLY A 105 -1.70 -10.69 8.83
N GLY A 106 -0.80 -10.43 7.88
CA GLY A 106 -1.05 -10.54 6.43
C GLY A 106 -1.06 -9.23 5.62
N LEU A 107 -1.06 -8.07 6.27
CA LEU A 107 -1.01 -6.75 5.62
C LEU A 107 0.32 -6.51 4.87
N GLY A 108 1.44 -6.94 5.44
CA GLY A 108 2.77 -6.67 4.88
C GLY A 108 3.00 -7.26 3.48
N LEU A 109 2.44 -8.43 3.19
CA LEU A 109 2.58 -9.06 1.87
C LEU A 109 1.64 -8.42 0.83
N HIS A 110 0.49 -7.91 1.29
CA HIS A 110 -0.45 -7.17 0.46
C HIS A 110 0.12 -5.78 0.10
N LEU A 111 0.64 -5.04 1.09
CA LEU A 111 1.34 -3.77 0.86
C LEU A 111 2.58 -3.95 -0.02
N ALA A 112 3.33 -5.05 0.15
CA ALA A 112 4.44 -5.37 -0.71
C ALA A 112 4.00 -5.52 -2.17
N ARG A 113 2.89 -6.23 -2.45
CA ARG A 113 2.34 -6.35 -3.82
C ARG A 113 1.94 -5.03 -4.44
N GLU A 114 1.34 -4.13 -3.67
CA GLU A 114 0.80 -2.88 -4.20
C GLU A 114 1.88 -1.79 -4.36
N LEU A 115 2.89 -1.77 -3.49
CA LEU A 115 3.85 -0.67 -3.42
C LEU A 115 5.25 -1.03 -3.96
N SER A 116 5.49 -2.29 -4.34
CA SER A 116 6.73 -2.75 -4.97
C SER A 116 6.55 -2.97 -6.47
N LEU A 117 7.64 -2.94 -7.23
CA LEU A 117 7.65 -3.27 -8.66
C LEU A 117 7.36 -4.76 -8.89
N ASP A 118 7.93 -5.59 -8.03
CA ASP A 118 7.73 -7.03 -8.01
C ASP A 118 7.91 -7.53 -6.57
N VAL A 119 7.23 -8.62 -6.25
CA VAL A 119 7.28 -9.26 -4.94
C VAL A 119 7.13 -10.75 -5.09
N GLY A 120 7.88 -11.48 -4.29
CA GLY A 120 7.81 -12.91 -4.25
C GLY A 120 8.25 -13.47 -2.93
N TRP A 121 8.27 -14.79 -2.90
CA TRP A 121 8.85 -15.51 -1.80
C TRP A 121 9.37 -16.86 -2.28
N TYR A 122 10.42 -17.33 -1.61
CA TYR A 122 10.96 -18.66 -1.81
C TYR A 122 11.30 -19.30 -0.46
N ALA A 123 11.24 -20.62 -0.42
CA ALA A 123 11.74 -21.40 0.71
C ALA A 123 13.13 -21.95 0.38
N GLY A 124 14.06 -21.79 1.33
CA GLY A 124 15.33 -22.51 1.37
C GLY A 124 15.24 -23.75 2.28
N PRO A 125 16.34 -24.50 2.44
CA PRO A 125 16.35 -25.73 3.25
C PRO A 125 15.97 -25.53 4.72
N ALA A 126 16.18 -24.33 5.26
CA ALA A 126 15.91 -24.01 6.67
C ALA A 126 15.40 -22.57 6.90
N SER A 127 14.85 -21.95 5.86
CA SER A 127 14.38 -20.57 5.94
C SER A 127 13.33 -20.27 4.88
N LYS A 128 12.55 -19.23 5.14
CA LYS A 128 11.60 -18.65 4.20
C LYS A 128 12.00 -17.20 3.99
N THR A 129 12.09 -16.78 2.73
CA THR A 129 12.45 -15.41 2.37
C THR A 129 11.34 -14.80 1.54
N VAL A 130 10.82 -13.66 2.00
CA VAL A 130 9.94 -12.77 1.23
C VAL A 130 10.82 -11.65 0.67
N TRP A 131 10.61 -11.28 -0.58
CA TRP A 131 11.38 -10.23 -1.23
C TRP A 131 10.49 -9.28 -2.01
N ALA A 132 10.89 -8.02 -2.10
CA ALA A 132 10.20 -6.97 -2.83
C ALA A 132 11.22 -6.04 -3.52
N THR A 133 10.94 -5.60 -4.73
CA THR A 133 11.81 -4.69 -5.50
C THR A 133 11.19 -3.30 -5.68
N PHE A 134 12.02 -2.27 -5.77
CA PHE A 134 11.59 -0.87 -5.86
C PHE A 134 12.49 -0.12 -6.83
N ASP A 135 11.96 0.88 -7.54
CA ASP A 135 12.80 1.85 -8.27
C ASP A 135 13.17 3.00 -7.33
N ALA A 136 14.45 3.31 -7.31
CA ALA A 136 15.11 4.28 -6.47
C ALA A 136 14.79 5.70 -6.96
N ALA A 137 14.85 5.95 -8.28
CA ALA A 137 14.07 7.04 -8.81
C ALA A 137 12.64 6.54 -8.73
N GLY A 138 11.80 7.03 -7.80
CA GLY A 138 10.41 6.56 -7.75
C GLY A 138 9.83 6.58 -9.15
N THR A 139 9.78 5.43 -9.83
CA THR A 139 9.54 5.48 -11.27
C THR A 139 8.13 5.99 -11.38
N PRO A 140 7.88 7.04 -12.18
CA PRO A 140 6.56 7.16 -12.73
C PRO A 140 6.32 5.82 -13.43
N THR A 141 5.32 5.06 -12.97
CA THR A 141 4.68 4.08 -13.83
C THR A 141 3.97 4.87 -14.93
N GLN A 142 4.75 5.46 -15.83
CA GLN A 142 4.34 6.04 -17.09
C GLN A 142 5.45 5.69 -18.08
N THR A 143 5.10 4.82 -19.02
CA THR A 143 5.77 4.75 -20.31
C THR A 143 5.95 6.18 -20.85
N PRO A 144 7.14 6.60 -21.32
CA PRO A 144 7.30 7.93 -21.88
C PRO A 144 6.68 7.96 -23.28
N LEU A 145 5.35 8.12 -23.35
CA LEU A 145 4.58 8.47 -24.53
C LEU A 145 3.38 9.33 -24.11
N GLY A 146 3.64 10.54 -23.62
CA GLY A 146 2.68 11.64 -23.54
C GLY A 146 1.57 11.51 -22.49
N MET A 147 1.39 12.60 -21.73
CA MET A 147 0.23 12.88 -20.87
C MET A 147 0.16 12.06 -19.57
N HIS A 148 0.15 12.76 -18.43
CA HIS A 148 -0.42 12.23 -17.19
C HIS A 148 -1.73 11.49 -17.50
N GLY A 149 -2.00 10.36 -16.85
CA GLY A 149 -3.38 9.87 -16.72
C GLY A 149 -4.28 11.05 -16.29
N PRO A 150 -5.56 11.08 -16.69
CA PRO A 150 -6.39 12.25 -16.46
C PRO A 150 -6.29 12.69 -15.00
N VAL A 151 -5.93 13.97 -14.78
CA VAL A 151 -5.82 14.58 -13.45
C VAL A 151 -7.06 14.21 -12.67
N GLY A 152 -6.87 13.65 -11.48
CA GLY A 152 -7.97 13.27 -10.63
C GLY A 152 -8.89 14.46 -10.39
N SER A 153 -10.20 14.26 -10.46
CA SER A 153 -11.15 15.30 -10.09
C SER A 153 -12.33 14.70 -9.33
N ALA A 154 -12.82 15.45 -8.36
CA ALA A 154 -14.04 15.14 -7.64
C ALA A 154 -15.08 16.26 -7.87
N GLN A 155 -16.33 15.88 -8.15
CA GLN A 155 -17.43 16.85 -8.29
C GLN A 155 -18.70 16.30 -7.66
N ARG A 156 -19.45 17.15 -6.96
CA ARG A 156 -20.81 16.83 -6.50
C ARG A 156 -21.81 17.38 -7.51
N LEU A 157 -22.67 16.52 -8.03
CA LEU A 157 -23.73 16.86 -8.97
C LEU A 157 -24.92 17.49 -8.23
N GLU A 158 -25.86 18.07 -8.99
CA GLU A 158 -27.08 18.68 -8.43
C GLU A 158 -27.99 17.68 -7.70
N ASP A 159 -27.97 16.42 -8.14
CA ASP A 159 -28.74 15.32 -7.51
C ASP A 159 -28.08 14.77 -6.24
N GLY A 160 -26.92 15.33 -5.85
CA GLY A 160 -26.17 14.94 -4.66
C GLY A 160 -25.10 13.86 -4.89
N THR A 161 -25.05 13.24 -6.08
CA THR A 161 -24.06 12.22 -6.44
C THR A 161 -22.66 12.81 -6.51
N ILE A 162 -21.67 12.11 -5.96
CA ILE A 162 -20.26 12.49 -6.02
C ILE A 162 -19.59 11.70 -7.15
N VAL A 163 -19.11 12.37 -8.18
CA VAL A 163 -18.41 11.74 -9.30
C VAL A 163 -16.92 11.89 -9.11
N LEU A 164 -16.20 10.76 -9.14
CA LEU A 164 -14.75 10.70 -9.07
C LEU A 164 -14.19 10.24 -10.41
N VAL A 165 -13.18 10.93 -10.90
CA VAL A 165 -12.56 10.65 -12.22
C VAL A 165 -11.05 10.63 -12.07
N GLY A 166 -10.39 9.74 -12.79
CA GLY A 166 -8.92 9.69 -12.89
C GLY A 166 -8.26 9.03 -11.68
N GLU A 167 -7.04 9.48 -11.38
CA GLU A 167 -6.26 8.96 -10.25
C GLU A 167 -6.68 9.64 -8.95
N LEU A 168 -7.19 8.86 -7.99
CA LEU A 168 -7.56 9.36 -6.66
C LEU A 168 -6.35 9.21 -5.74
N ASP A 169 -5.49 10.24 -5.75
CA ASP A 169 -4.25 10.31 -4.99
C ASP A 169 -4.28 11.42 -3.93
N ALA A 170 -3.13 11.63 -3.28
CA ALA A 170 -2.97 12.66 -2.25
C ALA A 170 -3.29 14.09 -2.76
N GLY A 171 -3.20 14.35 -4.06
CA GLY A 171 -3.54 15.63 -4.67
C GLY A 171 -5.02 16.00 -4.55
N LEU A 172 -5.90 15.02 -4.33
CA LEU A 172 -7.34 15.23 -4.13
C LEU A 172 -7.76 15.28 -2.66
N THR A 173 -6.82 15.11 -1.72
CA THR A 173 -7.14 14.95 -0.29
C THR A 173 -7.98 16.09 0.27
N GLU A 174 -7.58 17.35 0.01
CA GLU A 174 -8.29 18.52 0.53
C GLU A 174 -9.70 18.61 -0.04
N GLN A 175 -9.85 18.41 -1.36
CA GLN A 175 -11.13 18.46 -2.04
C GLN A 175 -12.09 17.37 -1.53
N LEU A 176 -11.62 16.13 -1.41
CA LEU A 176 -12.41 15.02 -0.87
C LEU A 176 -12.81 15.26 0.60
N LEU A 177 -11.90 15.84 1.38
CA LEU A 177 -12.18 16.18 2.78
C LEU A 177 -13.27 17.25 2.90
N GLU A 178 -13.21 18.31 2.08
CA GLU A 178 -14.25 19.34 2.02
C GLU A 178 -15.61 18.75 1.63
N MET A 179 -15.64 17.89 0.60
CA MET A 179 -16.87 17.23 0.16
C MET A 179 -17.46 16.33 1.26
N ALA A 180 -16.64 15.55 1.96
CA ALA A 180 -17.11 14.71 3.06
C ALA A 180 -17.67 15.54 4.21
N GLN A 181 -17.05 16.68 4.55
CA GLN A 181 -17.56 17.58 5.58
C GLN A 181 -18.85 18.31 5.18
N ALA A 182 -19.13 18.42 3.88
CA ALA A 182 -20.37 18.97 3.37
C ALA A 182 -21.55 17.99 3.40
N VAL A 183 -21.29 16.68 3.59
CA VAL A 183 -22.34 15.66 3.74
C VAL A 183 -23.12 15.89 5.03
N ARG A 184 -24.44 15.72 4.95
CA ARG A 184 -25.37 15.73 6.08
C ARG A 184 -26.11 14.39 6.18
N PRO A 185 -26.68 14.03 7.34
CA PRO A 185 -27.50 12.82 7.49
C PRO A 185 -28.68 12.78 6.51
N GLU A 186 -29.29 13.92 6.19
CA GLU A 186 -30.38 14.03 5.21
C GLU A 186 -29.97 13.74 3.75
N ASP A 187 -28.66 13.72 3.45
CA ASP A 187 -28.15 13.38 2.11
C ASP A 187 -28.06 11.86 1.87
N ALA A 188 -28.42 11.03 2.86
CA ALA A 188 -28.31 9.58 2.76
C ALA A 188 -29.40 8.95 1.86
N PRO A 189 -29.07 7.91 1.05
CA PRO A 189 -27.74 7.34 0.86
C PRO A 189 -26.87 8.19 -0.08
N VAL A 190 -25.60 8.42 0.30
CA VAL A 190 -24.66 9.16 -0.54
C VAL A 190 -24.14 8.24 -1.63
N ALA A 191 -24.42 8.58 -2.89
CA ALA A 191 -23.91 7.87 -4.06
C ALA A 191 -22.58 8.45 -4.53
N ILE A 192 -21.63 7.58 -4.85
CA ILE A 192 -20.32 7.92 -5.40
C ILE A 192 -20.07 7.12 -6.68
N ASP A 193 -19.91 7.82 -7.80
CA ASP A 193 -19.57 7.21 -9.09
C ASP A 193 -18.06 7.06 -9.24
N LEU A 194 -17.63 5.82 -9.45
CA LEU A 194 -16.24 5.40 -9.64
C LEU A 194 -15.97 4.90 -11.07
N GLY A 195 -16.90 5.07 -12.00
CA GLY A 195 -16.84 4.51 -13.36
C GLY A 195 -15.66 5.00 -14.20
N ALA A 196 -15.11 6.16 -13.86
CA ALA A 196 -13.94 6.73 -14.54
C ALA A 196 -12.69 6.79 -13.64
N VAL A 197 -12.69 6.07 -12.52
CA VAL A 197 -11.55 5.99 -11.59
C VAL A 197 -10.54 4.98 -12.11
N THR A 198 -9.28 5.40 -12.20
CA THR A 198 -8.18 4.58 -12.71
C THR A 198 -7.25 4.08 -11.61
N PHE A 199 -7.28 4.70 -10.43
CA PHE A 199 -6.45 4.36 -9.28
C PHE A 199 -7.09 4.81 -7.95
N ILE A 200 -6.89 4.05 -6.87
CA ILE A 200 -7.45 4.27 -5.54
C ILE A 200 -6.37 4.02 -4.48
N ASP A 201 -6.29 4.90 -3.49
CA ASP A 201 -5.36 4.81 -2.35
C ASP A 201 -6.08 4.92 -0.98
N SER A 202 -5.29 5.10 0.09
CA SER A 202 -5.80 5.30 1.45
C SER A 202 -6.56 6.63 1.65
N THR A 203 -6.40 7.60 0.74
CA THR A 203 -7.17 8.86 0.71
C THR A 203 -8.63 8.58 0.44
N VAL A 204 -8.94 7.66 -0.48
CA VAL A 204 -10.31 7.26 -0.81
C VAL A 204 -10.97 6.53 0.36
N VAL A 205 -10.23 5.63 1.03
CA VAL A 205 -10.72 4.93 2.24
C VAL A 205 -11.10 5.92 3.33
N ARG A 206 -10.24 6.91 3.57
CA ARG A 206 -10.51 7.97 4.53
C ARG A 206 -11.74 8.77 4.14
N PHE A 207 -11.88 9.10 2.85
CA PHE A 207 -13.05 9.79 2.31
C PHE A 207 -14.34 9.00 2.53
N LEU A 208 -14.39 7.73 2.11
CA LEU A 208 -15.53 6.83 2.30
C LEU A 208 -15.92 6.70 3.78
N SER A 209 -14.92 6.57 4.66
CA SER A 209 -15.12 6.48 6.11
C SER A 209 -15.73 7.75 6.70
N LEU A 210 -15.33 8.93 6.20
CA LEU A 210 -15.90 10.21 6.62
C LEU A 210 -17.34 10.38 6.11
N VAL A 211 -17.61 10.04 4.85
CA VAL A 211 -18.96 10.08 4.28
C VAL A 211 -19.90 9.15 5.05
N TYR A 212 -19.48 7.91 5.33
CA TYR A 212 -20.23 6.98 6.18
C TYR A 212 -20.49 7.55 7.57
N ARG A 213 -19.46 8.16 8.20
CA ARG A 213 -19.58 8.75 9.53
C ARG A 213 -20.58 9.91 9.58
N PHE A 214 -20.63 10.75 8.54
CA PHE A 214 -21.50 11.93 8.51
C PHE A 214 -22.92 11.63 8.01
N SER A 215 -23.08 10.67 7.11
CA SER A 215 -24.39 10.25 6.60
C SER A 215 -25.10 9.24 7.50
N HIS A 216 -24.36 8.52 8.35
CA HIS A 216 -24.86 7.39 9.16
C HIS A 216 -25.50 6.26 8.32
N ALA A 217 -25.16 6.17 7.04
CA ALA A 217 -25.65 5.15 6.12
C ALA A 217 -24.50 4.62 5.25
N PRO A 218 -24.57 3.38 4.76
CA PRO A 218 -23.62 2.85 3.79
C PRO A 218 -23.50 3.75 2.56
N VAL A 219 -22.27 3.92 2.08
CA VAL A 219 -21.99 4.73 0.89
C VAL A 219 -22.26 3.89 -0.35
N VAL A 220 -23.11 4.37 -1.25
CA VAL A 220 -23.45 3.63 -2.48
C VAL A 220 -22.38 3.90 -3.52
N LEU A 221 -21.69 2.87 -3.98
CA LEU A 221 -20.65 2.97 -5.00
C LEU A 221 -21.18 2.51 -6.36
N LEU A 222 -21.18 3.42 -7.33
CA LEU A 222 -21.65 3.20 -8.70
C LEU A 222 -20.46 2.95 -9.63
N GLY A 223 -20.64 2.08 -10.63
CA GLY A 223 -19.68 1.92 -11.73
C GLY A 223 -18.29 1.41 -11.32
N ALA A 224 -18.13 0.86 -10.12
CA ALA A 224 -16.86 0.36 -9.63
C ALA A 224 -16.30 -0.74 -10.55
N SER A 225 -15.10 -0.55 -11.11
CA SER A 225 -14.42 -1.59 -11.89
C SER A 225 -14.11 -2.83 -11.02
N GLU A 226 -13.85 -4.00 -11.62
CA GLU A 226 -13.46 -5.20 -10.87
C GLU A 226 -12.21 -4.97 -10.01
N ARG A 227 -11.24 -4.19 -10.52
CA ARG A 227 -10.08 -3.73 -9.75
C ARG A 227 -10.47 -2.83 -8.59
N THR A 228 -11.38 -1.88 -8.81
CA THR A 228 -11.88 -0.97 -7.77
C THR A 228 -12.58 -1.73 -6.65
N ARG A 229 -13.46 -2.69 -7.00
CA ARG A 229 -14.14 -3.55 -6.02
C ARG A 229 -13.13 -4.37 -5.21
N PHE A 230 -12.15 -4.96 -5.88
CA PHE A 230 -11.06 -5.70 -5.22
C PHE A 230 -10.26 -4.82 -4.25
N LEU A 231 -9.89 -3.59 -4.65
CA LEU A 231 -9.14 -2.66 -3.79
C LEU A 231 -9.96 -2.21 -2.58
N ILE A 232 -11.24 -1.89 -2.77
CA ILE A 232 -12.17 -1.54 -1.68
C ILE A 232 -12.24 -2.66 -0.64
N ASP A 233 -12.33 -3.91 -1.12
CA ASP A 233 -12.38 -5.07 -0.25
C ASP A 233 -11.06 -5.30 0.48
N ALA A 234 -9.94 -5.17 -0.23
CA ALA A 234 -8.61 -5.31 0.35
C ALA A 234 -8.29 -4.24 1.41
N MET A 235 -8.88 -3.04 1.27
CA MET A 235 -8.75 -1.94 2.22
C MET A 235 -9.69 -2.08 3.44
N GLY A 236 -10.55 -3.10 3.48
CA GLY A 236 -11.39 -3.43 4.64
C GLY A 236 -12.54 -2.45 4.89
N VAL A 237 -13.01 -1.77 3.84
CA VAL A 237 -14.15 -0.83 3.91
C VAL A 237 -15.45 -1.40 3.34
N SER A 238 -15.50 -2.70 3.01
CA SER A 238 -16.69 -3.37 2.47
C SER A 238 -17.93 -3.23 3.36
N ASP A 239 -17.76 -3.14 4.68
CA ASP A 239 -18.87 -3.01 5.63
C ASP A 239 -19.53 -1.62 5.63
N ILE A 240 -18.86 -0.61 5.08
CA ILE A 240 -19.35 0.79 5.05
C ILE A 240 -19.78 1.24 3.65
N VAL A 241 -19.73 0.34 2.66
CA VAL A 241 -20.09 0.62 1.26
C VAL A 241 -21.09 -0.40 0.73
N GLU A 242 -21.95 0.04 -0.18
CA GLU A 242 -22.86 -0.81 -0.95
C GLU A 242 -22.53 -0.66 -2.44
N LEU A 243 -22.10 -1.74 -3.10
CA LEU A 243 -21.80 -1.74 -4.53
C LEU A 243 -23.09 -1.85 -5.34
N ARG A 244 -23.27 -0.96 -6.33
CA ARG A 244 -24.37 -1.03 -7.30
C ARG A 244 -23.83 -0.86 -8.73
N ASP A 245 -24.27 -1.76 -9.61
CA ASP A 245 -23.87 -1.83 -11.02
C ASP A 245 -24.81 -1.04 -11.92
#